data_AF-A0A963LMP0-F1
#
_entry.id   AF-A0A963LMP0-F1
#
_cell.length_a   1.000
_cell.length_b   1.000
_cell.length_c   1.000
_cell.angle_alpha   90.00
_cell.angle_beta   90.00
_cell.angle_gamma   90.00
#
_symmetry.space_group_name_H-M   'P 1'
#
loop_
_entity.id
_entity.type
_entity.pdbx_description
1 polymer ?
#
loop_
_entity_poly.entity_id
_entity_poly.type
_entity_poly.pdbx_seq_one_letter_code
_entity_poly.pdbx_strand_id
1 'polypeptide(L)'
;MKQPPSPVSGTLEQVYLLERDAGLMCRILGLYAARGVDVLRVEYAYAAQDVMTLKVGVTPLSGEGCADVLRVLVARAASLVGVLAAAEVPLAEQRSQSQQAAVAVL
;
A
#
# COMPACT_ATOMS: atom_id res chain seq x y z
N MET A 1 4.54 -15.89 -34.80
CA MET A 1 4.37 -14.57 -34.16
C MET A 1 4.04 -14.82 -32.70
N LYS A 2 5.00 -14.60 -31.78
CA LYS A 2 4.81 -14.81 -30.33
C LYS A 2 4.11 -13.56 -29.78
N GLN A 3 2.88 -13.73 -29.33
CA GLN A 3 2.09 -12.71 -28.64
C GLN A 3 2.85 -12.28 -27.37
N PRO A 4 3.01 -10.97 -27.09
CA PRO A 4 3.65 -10.53 -25.84
C PRO A 4 2.78 -10.97 -24.65
N PRO A 5 3.39 -11.37 -23.53
CA PRO A 5 2.63 -11.71 -22.33
C PRO A 5 1.77 -10.52 -21.92
N SER A 6 0.48 -10.76 -21.70
CA SER A 6 -0.48 -9.78 -21.21
C SER A 6 0.04 -9.12 -19.92
N PRO A 7 -0.18 -7.80 -19.73
CA PRO A 7 0.28 -7.12 -18.52
C PRO A 7 -0.33 -7.79 -17.29
N VAL A 8 0.56 -8.11 -16.35
CA VAL A 8 0.31 -8.78 -15.08
C VAL A 8 -0.97 -8.27 -14.43
N SER A 9 -1.91 -9.19 -14.14
CA SER A 9 -3.15 -8.90 -13.43
C SER A 9 -2.88 -8.09 -12.15
N GLY A 10 -3.40 -6.86 -12.15
CA GLY A 10 -3.65 -5.96 -11.02
C GLY A 10 -2.95 -6.25 -9.70
N THR A 11 -1.66 -5.92 -9.59
CA THR A 11 -1.03 -5.80 -8.27
C THR A 11 -1.58 -4.53 -7.61
N LEU A 12 -2.29 -4.68 -6.48
CA LEU A 12 -2.79 -3.57 -5.69
C LEU A 12 -1.76 -3.19 -4.64
N GLU A 13 -1.41 -1.91 -4.57
CA GLU A 13 -0.60 -1.35 -3.50
C GLU A 13 -1.51 -0.68 -2.48
N GLN A 14 -1.27 -0.92 -1.19
CA GLN A 14 -1.97 -0.20 -0.12
C GLN A 14 -1.08 0.95 0.35
N VAL A 15 -1.60 2.17 0.27
CA VAL A 15 -0.90 3.40 0.61
C VAL A 15 -1.52 3.98 1.87
N TYR A 16 -0.68 4.30 2.84
CA TYR A 16 -1.08 4.91 4.10
C TYR A 16 -0.32 6.20 4.34
N LEU A 17 -1.01 7.22 4.84
CA LEU A 17 -0.42 8.40 5.44
C LEU A 17 -0.55 8.28 6.96
N LEU A 18 0.57 8.38 7.66
CA LEU A 18 0.70 8.00 9.06
C LEU A 18 1.39 9.11 9.85
N GLU A 19 1.00 9.32 11.09
CA GLU A 19 1.83 9.98 12.08
C GLU A 19 3.12 9.16 12.30
N ARG A 20 4.21 9.86 12.60
CA ARG A 20 5.53 9.26 12.82
C ARG A 20 5.61 8.65 14.23
N ASP A 21 4.83 7.60 14.46
CA ASP A 21 4.86 6.76 15.65
C ASP A 21 5.68 5.48 15.42
N ALA A 22 6.58 5.16 16.34
CA ALA A 22 7.48 4.01 16.23
C ALA A 22 6.76 2.65 16.21
N GLY A 23 5.50 2.58 16.64
CA GLY A 23 4.70 1.35 16.68
C GLY A 23 3.69 1.20 15.54
N LEU A 24 3.28 2.29 14.89
CA LEU A 24 2.14 2.28 13.98
C LEU A 24 2.39 1.43 12.73
N MET A 25 3.58 1.52 12.14
CA MET A 25 3.98 0.66 11.02
C MET A 25 3.90 -0.82 11.39
N CYS A 26 4.41 -1.21 12.56
CA CYS A 26 4.36 -2.60 13.03
C CYS A 26 2.93 -3.09 13.25
N ARG A 27 2.04 -2.25 13.79
CA ARG A 27 0.63 -2.58 13.96
C ARG A 27 -0.07 -2.83 12.63
N ILE A 28 0.19 -1.98 11.63
CA ILE A 28 -0.35 -2.14 10.28
C ILE A 28 0.15 -3.44 9.67
N LEU A 29 1.46 -3.69 9.65
CA LEU A 29 2.02 -4.93 9.10
C LEU A 29 1.53 -6.18 9.84
N GLY A 30 1.33 -6.08 11.16
CA GLY A 30 0.73 -7.14 11.96
C GLY A 30 -0.69 -7.50 11.53
N LEU A 31 -1.49 -6.57 11.01
CA LEU A 31 -2.83 -6.86 10.48
C LEU A 31 -2.77 -7.80 9.26
N TYR A 32 -1.81 -7.57 8.36
CA TYR A 32 -1.57 -8.42 7.19
C TYR A 32 -1.09 -9.80 7.61
N ALA A 33 -0.08 -9.86 8.48
CA ALA A 33 0.47 -11.11 9.00
C ALA A 33 -0.60 -11.97 9.70
N ALA A 34 -1.47 -11.36 10.51
CA ALA A 34 -2.55 -12.05 11.21
C ALA A 34 -3.60 -12.68 10.29
N ARG A 35 -3.63 -12.31 9.00
CA ARG A 35 -4.53 -12.86 7.99
C ARG A 35 -3.82 -13.73 6.96
N GLY A 36 -2.54 -14.05 7.20
CA GLY A 36 -1.73 -14.84 6.27
C GLY A 36 -1.56 -14.16 4.90
N VAL A 37 -1.59 -12.82 4.85
CA VAL A 37 -1.37 -12.08 3.61
C VAL A 37 0.13 -11.91 3.41
N ASP A 38 0.63 -12.43 2.29
CA ASP A 38 2.03 -12.32 1.91
C ASP A 38 2.36 -10.89 1.47
N VAL A 39 3.14 -10.20 2.29
CA VAL A 39 3.69 -8.88 1.99
C VAL A 39 4.98 -9.05 1.21
N LEU A 40 4.99 -8.60 -0.05
CA LEU A 40 6.13 -8.69 -0.96
C LEU A 40 7.09 -7.51 -0.81
N ARG A 41 6.55 -6.33 -0.55
CA ARG A 41 7.30 -5.08 -0.49
C ARG A 41 6.68 -4.15 0.53
N VAL A 42 7.54 -3.51 1.30
CA VAL A 42 7.17 -2.39 2.16
C VAL A 42 8.11 -1.25 1.87
N GLU A 43 7.57 -0.07 1.56
CA GLU A 43 8.33 1.16 1.46
C GLU A 43 7.78 2.18 2.42
N TYR A 44 8.66 2.99 2.98
CA TYR A 44 8.25 4.15 3.74
C TYR A 44 9.08 5.37 3.33
N ALA A 45 8.48 6.55 3.47
CA ALA A 45 9.15 7.81 3.24
C ALA A 45 8.61 8.87 4.20
N TYR A 46 9.47 9.78 4.65
CA TYR A 46 9.02 10.93 5.44
C TYR A 46 8.34 11.96 4.52
N ALA A 47 7.07 12.26 4.79
CA ALA A 47 6.31 13.26 4.06
C ALA A 47 6.40 14.64 4.74
N ALA A 48 6.56 14.65 6.07
CA ALA A 48 6.83 15.84 6.88
C ALA A 48 7.55 15.43 8.18
N GLN A 49 7.83 16.40 9.07
CA GLN A 49 8.55 16.14 10.33
C GLN A 49 7.94 15.01 11.16
N ASP A 50 6.61 15.00 11.29
CA ASP A 50 5.84 14.05 12.10
C ASP A 50 4.89 13.17 11.27
N VAL A 51 5.12 13.09 9.95
CA VAL A 51 4.27 12.35 9.03
C VAL A 51 5.10 11.48 8.09
N MET A 52 4.66 10.24 7.87
CA MET A 52 5.26 9.30 6.92
C MET A 52 4.23 8.68 5.99
N THR A 53 4.66 8.37 4.78
CA THR A 53 3.93 7.51 3.86
C THR A 53 4.43 6.08 4.03
N LEU A 54 3.51 5.12 4.09
CA LEU A 54 3.80 3.68 4.07
C LEU A 54 3.09 3.06 2.86
N LYS A 55 3.84 2.33 2.04
CA LYS A 55 3.33 1.59 0.89
C LYS A 55 3.55 0.11 1.12
N VAL A 56 2.50 -0.68 0.97
CA VAL A 56 2.52 -2.13 1.17
C VAL A 56 2.10 -2.79 -0.14
N GLY A 57 3.03 -3.51 -0.76
CA GLY A 57 2.78 -4.37 -1.90
C GLY A 57 2.57 -5.80 -1.42
N VAL A 58 1.44 -6.39 -1.80
CA VAL A 58 1.05 -7.76 -1.42
C VAL A 58 0.97 -8.65 -2.65
N THR A 59 1.18 -9.96 -2.46
CA THR A 59 0.85 -10.93 -3.51
C THR A 59 -0.66 -10.89 -3.75
N PRO A 60 -1.12 -10.80 -5.01
CA PRO A 60 -2.54 -10.97 -5.30
C PRO A 60 -2.98 -12.36 -4.83
N LEU A 61 -3.82 -12.44 -3.78
CA LEU A 61 -4.30 -13.72 -3.30
C LEU A 61 -5.20 -14.29 -4.38
N SER A 62 -4.87 -15.49 -4.84
CA SER A 62 -5.64 -16.18 -5.88
C SER A 62 -6.85 -16.82 -5.23
N GLY A 63 -8.06 -16.28 -5.45
CA GLY A 63 -9.30 -16.87 -4.93
C GLY A 63 -10.45 -15.86 -4.77
N GLU A 64 -11.68 -16.38 -4.65
CA GLU A 64 -12.85 -15.58 -4.30
C GLU A 64 -12.70 -15.01 -2.86
N GLY A 65 -12.94 -13.70 -2.68
CA GLY A 65 -12.87 -13.03 -1.38
C GLY A 65 -11.54 -12.33 -1.03
N CYS A 66 -10.50 -12.45 -1.86
CA CYS A 66 -9.21 -11.75 -1.65
C CYS A 66 -9.38 -10.23 -1.54
N ALA A 67 -10.08 -9.63 -2.50
CA ALA A 67 -10.30 -8.19 -2.54
C ALA A 67 -11.06 -7.69 -1.30
N ASP A 68 -11.97 -8.51 -0.77
CA ASP A 68 -12.72 -8.19 0.44
C ASP A 68 -11.81 -8.19 1.67
N VAL A 69 -10.89 -9.16 1.76
CA VAL A 69 -9.90 -9.22 2.85
C VAL A 69 -8.99 -7.99 2.84
N LEU A 70 -8.47 -7.59 1.68
CA LEU A 70 -7.62 -6.40 1.55
C LEU A 70 -8.38 -5.12 1.89
N ARG A 71 -9.61 -4.98 1.39
CA ARG A 71 -10.47 -3.85 1.72
C ARG A 71 -10.78 -3.75 3.21
N VAL A 72 -11.08 -4.86 3.86
CA VAL A 72 -11.29 -4.91 5.32
C VAL A 72 -9.99 -4.60 6.08
N LEU A 73 -8.84 -5.05 5.58
CA LEU A 73 -7.54 -4.74 6.15
C LEU A 73 -7.24 -3.24 6.10
N VAL A 74 -7.43 -2.63 4.93
CA VAL A 74 -7.23 -1.18 4.73
C VAL A 74 -8.19 -0.39 5.60
N ALA A 75 -9.47 -0.74 5.63
CA ALA A 75 -10.46 -0.09 6.49
C ALA A 75 -10.11 -0.23 7.98
N ARG A 76 -9.59 -1.39 8.40
CA ARG A 76 -9.17 -1.61 9.79
C ARG A 76 -7.91 -0.84 10.13
N ALA A 77 -6.94 -0.79 9.22
CA ALA A 77 -5.75 0.03 9.38
C ALA A 77 -6.11 1.51 9.46
N ALA A 78 -7.03 2.00 8.63
CA ALA A 78 -7.54 3.38 8.65
C ALA A 78 -8.18 3.78 10.01
N SER A 79 -8.65 2.82 10.79
CA SER A 79 -9.22 3.06 12.12
C SER A 79 -8.17 3.16 13.25
N LEU A 80 -6.90 2.87 12.97
CA LEU A 80 -5.85 2.95 13.98
C LEU A 80 -5.51 4.42 14.29
N VAL A 81 -5.32 4.72 15.56
CA VAL A 81 -4.84 6.04 16.00
C VAL A 81 -3.49 6.35 15.34
N GLY A 82 -3.39 7.54 14.76
CA GLY A 82 -2.22 7.99 14.00
C GLY A 82 -2.27 7.66 12.51
N VAL A 83 -3.30 6.98 12.00
CA VAL A 83 -3.52 6.86 10.55
C VAL A 83 -4.34 8.04 10.05
N LEU A 84 -3.73 8.82 9.16
CA LEU A 84 -4.31 10.05 8.61
C LEU A 84 -5.11 9.77 7.33
N ALA A 85 -4.64 8.83 6.51
CA ALA A 85 -5.33 8.37 5.31
C ALA A 85 -4.89 6.94 4.93
N ALA A 86 -5.77 6.23 4.23
CA ALA A 86 -5.49 4.90 3.68
C ALA A 86 -6.19 4.73 2.33
N ALA A 87 -5.53 4.14 1.35
CA ALA A 87 -6.07 3.90 0.03
C ALA A 87 -5.48 2.64 -0.62
N GLU A 88 -6.22 2.07 -1.58
CA GLU A 88 -5.74 1.05 -2.49
C GLU A 88 -5.48 1.69 -3.85
N VAL A 89 -4.28 1.51 -4.39
CA VAL A 89 -3.86 2.10 -5.67
C VAL A 89 -3.41 0.98 -6.61
N PRO A 90 -3.87 0.96 -7.87
CA PRO A 90 -3.30 0.07 -8.88
C PRO A 90 -1.82 0.39 -9.11
N LEU A 91 -0.94 -0.62 -9.08
CA LEU A 91 0.52 -0.40 -9.27
C LEU A 91 0.87 0.31 -10.60
N ALA A 92 -0.02 0.24 -11.60
CA ALA A 92 0.15 0.88 -12.90
C ALA A 92 0.10 2.43 -12.85
N GLU A 93 -0.54 3.02 -11.83
CA GLU A 93 -0.74 4.48 -11.74
C GLU A 93 0.41 5.21 -11.01
N GLN A 94 1.22 4.49 -10.23
CA GLN A 94 2.28 5.11 -9.41
C GLN A 94 3.50 5.59 -10.19
N ARG A 95 3.80 5.03 -11.37
CA ARG A 95 4.92 5.53 -12.19
C ARG A 95 4.66 6.96 -12.69
N SER A 96 3.41 7.32 -12.96
CA SER A 96 3.05 8.66 -13.44
C SER A 96 3.04 9.72 -12.34
N GLN A 97 2.63 9.35 -11.11
CA GLN A 97 2.53 10.31 -10.00
C GLN A 97 3.86 10.56 -9.28
N SER A 98 4.72 9.54 -9.17
CA SER A 98 6.05 9.70 -8.55
C SER A 98 6.96 10.62 -9.39
N GLN A 99 6.74 10.70 -10.70
CA GLN A 99 7.47 11.58 -11.60
C GLN A 99 6.95 13.03 -11.59
N GLN A 100 5.66 13.25 -11.30
CA GLN A 100 5.08 14.60 -11.25
C GLN A 100 5.30 15.32 -9.91
N ALA A 101 5.32 14.60 -8.78
CA ALA A 101 5.57 15.22 -7.48
C ALA A 101 7.01 15.74 -7.32
N ALA A 102 7.99 15.12 -7.99
CA ALA A 102 9.38 15.56 -7.96
C ALA A 102 9.68 16.80 -8.83
N VAL A 103 8.79 17.17 -9.77
CA VAL A 103 9.00 18.30 -10.69
C VAL A 103 8.32 19.59 -10.20
N ALA A 104 7.40 19.51 -9.24
CA ALA A 104 6.68 20.68 -8.71
C ALA A 104 7.38 21.40 -7.54
N VAL A 105 8.63 21.01 -7.20
CA VAL A 105 9.40 21.59 -6.08
C VAL A 105 10.78 22.11 -6.54
N LEU A 106 10.94 22.41 -7.83
CA LEU A 106 12.12 23.12 -8.36
C LEU A 106 11.71 24.43 -9.03
#